data_AF-A0A836X314-F1
#
_entry.id   AF-A0A836X314-F1
#
_cell.length_a   1.000
_cell.length_b   1.000
_cell.length_c   1.000
_cell.angle_alpha   90.00
_cell.angle_beta   90.00
_cell.angle_gamma   90.00
#
_symmetry.space_group_name_H-M   'P 1'
#
loop_
_entity.id
_entity.type
_entity.pdbx_description
1 polymer ?
#
loop_
_entity_poly.entity_id
_entity_poly.type
_entity_poly.pdbx_seq_one_letter_code
_entity_poly.pdbx_strand_id
1 'polypeptide(L)'
;MDGSTMASGETTDLAALWEEHVKYEFETGNTEDTLNTMVEDAYVNHIPVLTGGMGWEALRALYSRHFTPKMPPDTQMSPVSRTVGTDQGVDEMVFTFTHTT
;
A
#
# COMPACT_ATOMS: atom_id res chain seq x y z
N MET A 1 44.13 3.78 -8.18
CA MET A 1 43.65 3.03 -7.00
C MET A 1 43.11 4.08 -6.03
N ASP A 2 41.86 4.08 -5.60
CA ASP A 2 40.79 3.10 -5.78
C ASP A 2 39.53 3.76 -6.38
N GLY A 3 38.87 3.00 -7.25
CA GLY A 3 37.46 3.20 -7.53
C GLY A 3 36.72 2.43 -6.46
N SER A 4 36.16 3.13 -5.48
CA SER A 4 35.21 2.56 -4.56
C SER A 4 33.90 2.38 -5.33
N THR A 5 33.73 1.16 -5.85
CA THR A 5 32.46 0.62 -6.32
C THR A 5 31.41 0.86 -5.24
N MET A 6 30.51 1.80 -5.47
CA MET A 6 29.23 1.84 -4.76
C MET A 6 28.58 0.49 -5.03
N ALA A 7 28.40 -0.30 -3.97
CA ALA A 7 27.72 -1.58 -4.04
C ALA A 7 26.42 -1.40 -4.83
N SER A 8 26.24 -2.22 -5.87
CA SER A 8 24.97 -2.33 -6.57
C SER A 8 23.94 -2.85 -5.57
N GLY A 9 23.28 -1.93 -4.86
CA GLY A 9 22.09 -2.26 -4.10
C GLY A 9 21.07 -2.83 -5.06
N GLU A 10 20.43 -3.95 -4.72
CA GLU A 10 19.29 -4.45 -5.47
C GLU A 10 18.27 -3.32 -5.58
N THR A 11 18.02 -2.85 -6.79
CA THR A 11 16.93 -1.90 -7.03
C THR A 11 15.64 -2.68 -6.82
N THR A 12 14.98 -2.48 -5.68
CA THR A 12 13.62 -2.99 -5.46
C THR A 12 12.72 -2.46 -6.56
N ASP A 13 12.04 -3.35 -7.27
CA ASP A 13 11.00 -2.95 -8.21
C ASP A 13 9.79 -2.45 -7.40
N LEU A 14 9.77 -1.14 -7.16
CA LEU A 14 8.72 -0.48 -6.38
C LEU A 14 7.34 -0.65 -7.03
N ALA A 15 7.27 -0.75 -8.36
CA ALA A 15 6.00 -0.94 -9.04
C ALA A 15 5.44 -2.33 -8.74
N ALA A 16 6.28 -3.37 -8.85
CA ALA A 16 5.87 -4.73 -8.54
C ALA A 16 5.50 -4.90 -7.06
N LEU A 17 6.29 -4.34 -6.14
CA LEU A 17 5.98 -4.39 -4.70
C LEU A 17 4.64 -3.70 -4.38
N TRP A 18 4.38 -2.55 -5.00
CA TRP A 18 3.14 -1.82 -4.79
C TRP A 18 1.93 -2.55 -5.40
N GLU A 19 2.07 -3.22 -6.55
CA GLU A 19 1.01 -4.06 -7.11
C GLU A 19 0.67 -5.25 -6.20
N GLU A 20 1.68 -5.90 -5.63
CA GLU A 20 1.49 -6.97 -4.65
C GLU A 20 0.79 -6.45 -3.38
N HIS A 21 1.21 -5.29 -2.88
CA HIS A 21 0.59 -4.62 -1.74
C HIS A 21 -0.91 -4.37 -1.95
N VAL A 22 -1.25 -3.67 -3.03
CA VAL A 22 -2.63 -3.31 -3.41
C VAL A 22 -3.49 -4.57 -3.60
N LYS A 23 -2.93 -5.60 -4.22
CA LYS A 23 -3.62 -6.88 -4.39
C LYS A 23 -4.04 -7.47 -3.03
N TYR A 24 -3.17 -7.43 -2.02
CA TYR A 24 -3.52 -7.94 -0.70
C TYR A 24 -4.59 -7.12 0.01
N GLU A 25 -4.60 -5.80 -0.20
CA GLU A 25 -5.62 -4.92 0.36
C GLU A 25 -7.01 -5.14 -0.25
N PHE A 26 -7.09 -5.19 -1.58
CA PHE A 26 -8.35 -5.06 -2.31
C PHE A 26 -8.85 -6.35 -2.98
N GLU A 27 -7.97 -7.26 -3.39
CA GLU A 27 -8.38 -8.52 -4.01
C GLU A 27 -8.54 -9.65 -2.98
N THR A 28 -7.54 -9.84 -2.11
CA THR A 28 -7.57 -10.92 -1.11
C THR A 28 -8.11 -10.46 0.24
N GLY A 29 -7.95 -9.17 0.56
CA GLY A 29 -8.31 -8.61 1.86
C GLY A 29 -7.53 -9.21 3.02
N ASN A 30 -6.32 -9.74 2.78
CA ASN A 30 -5.51 -10.37 3.82
C ASN A 30 -4.62 -9.35 4.53
N THR A 31 -4.96 -9.06 5.79
CA THR A 31 -4.20 -8.14 6.63
C THR A 31 -2.75 -8.55 6.84
N GLU A 32 -2.46 -9.84 7.06
CA GLU A 32 -1.08 -10.28 7.34
C GLU A 32 -0.22 -10.21 6.08
N ASP A 33 -0.76 -10.62 4.93
CA ASP A 33 -0.04 -10.51 3.66
C ASP A 33 0.24 -9.04 3.32
N THR A 34 -0.73 -8.15 3.56
CA THR A 34 -0.55 -6.69 3.42
C THR A 34 0.60 -6.20 4.29
N LEU A 35 0.63 -6.56 5.58
CA LEU A 35 1.70 -6.13 6.49
C LEU A 35 3.08 -6.69 6.10
N ASN A 36 3.15 -7.90 5.55
CA ASN A 36 4.41 -8.51 5.13
C ASN A 36 5.09 -7.78 3.96
N THR A 37 4.34 -6.96 3.21
CA THR A 37 4.90 -6.08 2.16
C THR A 37 5.39 -4.73 2.69
N MET A 38 5.19 -4.46 3.99
CA MET A 38 5.57 -3.21 4.66
C MET A 38 6.73 -3.43 5.63
N VAL A 39 7.52 -2.38 5.87
CA VAL A 39 8.52 -2.36 6.95
C VAL A 39 7.86 -2.28 8.34
N GLU A 40 8.55 -2.72 9.39
CA GLU A 40 8.01 -2.85 10.76
C GLU A 40 7.44 -1.52 11.31
N ASP A 41 8.10 -0.41 10.99
CA ASP A 41 7.76 0.95 11.40
C ASP A 41 6.95 1.74 10.36
N ALA A 42 6.35 1.06 9.38
CA ALA A 42 5.53 1.68 8.35
C ALA A 42 4.35 2.49 8.94
N TYR A 43 3.86 3.47 8.19
CA TYR A 43 2.68 4.22 8.54
C TYR A 43 1.75 4.44 7.34
N VAL A 44 0.46 4.54 7.62
CA VAL A 44 -0.59 4.85 6.65
C VAL A 44 -1.33 6.09 7.12
N ASN A 45 -1.63 7.00 6.20
CA ASN A 45 -2.36 8.24 6.48
C ASN A 45 -3.45 8.48 5.44
N HIS A 46 -4.70 8.27 5.82
CA HIS A 46 -5.87 8.64 5.03
C HIS A 46 -6.30 10.06 5.37
N ILE A 47 -5.69 11.03 4.68
CA ILE A 47 -5.92 12.47 4.89
C ILE A 47 -7.42 12.86 4.88
N PRO A 48 -8.26 12.39 3.93
CA PRO A 48 -9.65 12.87 3.83
C PRO A 48 -10.52 12.57 5.06
N VAL A 49 -10.20 11.50 5.79
CA VAL A 49 -10.98 11.02 6.95
C VAL A 49 -10.19 11.05 8.26
N LEU A 50 -8.96 11.57 8.23
CA LEU A 50 -8.05 11.63 9.38
C LEU A 50 -7.87 10.28 10.09
N THR A 51 -7.79 9.19 9.32
CA THR A 51 -7.50 7.84 9.84
C THR A 51 -6.13 7.36 9.40
N GLY A 52 -5.59 6.35 10.07
CA GLY A 52 -4.25 5.85 9.80
C GLY A 52 -3.70 5.02 10.94
N GLY A 53 -2.40 4.75 10.90
CA GLY A 53 -1.67 4.03 11.94
C GLY A 53 -0.17 4.07 11.67
N MET A 54 0.62 3.80 12.71
CA MET A 54 2.09 3.69 12.63
C MET A 54 2.53 2.43 13.36
N GLY A 55 3.42 1.68 12.71
CA GLY A 55 3.89 0.37 13.15
C GLY A 55 2.88 -0.75 12.88
N TRP A 56 3.38 -1.98 12.76
CA TRP A 56 2.59 -3.16 12.43
C TRP A 56 1.39 -3.41 13.36
N GLU A 57 1.49 -3.10 14.65
CA GLU A 57 0.36 -3.29 15.58
C GLU A 57 -0.82 -2.38 15.23
N ALA A 58 -0.56 -1.08 15.01
CA ALA A 58 -1.59 -0.12 14.65
C ALA A 58 -2.14 -0.39 13.24
N LEU A 59 -1.28 -0.75 12.30
CA LEU A 59 -1.69 -1.08 10.93
C LEU A 59 -2.53 -2.36 10.89
N ARG A 60 -2.16 -3.40 11.66
CA ARG A 60 -3.01 -4.60 11.82
C ARG A 60 -4.40 -4.24 12.32
N ALA A 61 -4.49 -3.34 13.30
CA ALA A 61 -5.77 -2.84 13.79
C ALA A 61 -6.56 -2.07 12.72
N LEU A 62 -5.90 -1.22 11.95
CA LEU A 62 -6.49 -0.46 10.85
C LEU A 62 -7.07 -1.39 9.78
N TYR A 63 -6.25 -2.27 9.21
CA TYR A 63 -6.64 -3.17 8.11
C TYR A 63 -7.73 -4.16 8.53
N SER A 64 -7.58 -4.83 9.67
CA SER A 64 -8.50 -5.89 10.09
C SER A 64 -9.87 -5.39 10.60
N ARG A 65 -9.99 -4.11 11.00
CA ARG A 65 -11.22 -3.60 11.65
C ARG A 65 -11.85 -2.40 10.97
N HIS A 66 -11.05 -1.50 10.42
CA HIS A 66 -11.49 -0.18 10.01
C HIS A 66 -11.41 0.06 8.50
N PHE A 67 -10.55 -0.68 7.80
CA PHE A 67 -10.34 -0.52 6.37
C PHE A 67 -10.97 -1.66 5.57
N THR A 68 -10.33 -2.83 5.51
CA THR A 68 -10.72 -3.93 4.60
C THR A 68 -12.18 -4.38 4.78
N PRO A 69 -12.70 -4.64 6.01
CA PRO A 69 -14.08 -5.09 6.17
C PRO A 69 -15.14 -4.00 5.94
N LYS A 70 -14.72 -2.74 5.79
CA LYS A 70 -15.61 -1.58 5.60
C LYS A 70 -15.74 -1.18 4.14
N MET A 71 -14.95 -1.79 3.25
CA MET A 71 -15.08 -1.58 1.82
C MET A 71 -16.36 -2.24 1.29
N PRO A 72 -17.18 -1.52 0.51
CA PRO A 72 -18.30 -2.13 -0.20
C PRO A 72 -17.86 -3.29 -1.09
N PRO A 73 -18.72 -4.30 -1.31
CA PRO A 73 -18.36 -5.50 -2.07
C PRO A 73 -18.11 -5.23 -3.56
N ASP A 74 -18.58 -4.10 -4.09
CA ASP A 74 -18.37 -3.67 -5.48
C ASP A 74 -17.23 -2.65 -5.61
N THR A 75 -16.37 -2.53 -4.59
CA THR A 75 -15.22 -1.63 -4.61
C THR A 75 -14.27 -1.99 -5.75
N GLN A 76 -13.97 -0.99 -6.58
CA GLN A 76 -13.04 -1.09 -7.70
C GLN A 76 -12.06 0.07 -7.68
N MET A 77 -10.78 -0.27 -7.88
CA MET A 77 -9.70 0.70 -8.03
C MET A 77 -9.19 0.65 -9.47
N SER A 78 -9.43 1.71 -10.24
CA SER A 78 -9.00 1.81 -11.64
C SER A 78 -7.81 2.76 -11.76
N PRO A 79 -6.62 2.29 -12.17
CA PRO A 79 -5.46 3.15 -12.33
C PRO A 79 -5.63 4.11 -13.52
N VAL A 80 -5.17 5.34 -13.38
CA VAL A 80 -5.12 6.37 -14.44
C VAL A 80 -3.69 6.60 -14.88
N SER A 81 -2.79 6.84 -13.93
CA SER A 81 -1.37 7.05 -14.18
C SER A 81 -0.53 6.61 -12.98
N ARG A 82 0.73 6.21 -13.22
CA ARG A 82 1.71 5.88 -12.19
C ARG A 82 3.05 6.50 -12.54
N THR A 83 3.67 7.18 -11.57
CA THR A 83 5.04 7.67 -11.65
C THR A 83 5.88 6.93 -10.62
N VAL A 84 7.01 6.34 -11.04
CA VAL A 84 7.93 5.61 -10.17
C VAL A 84 9.27 6.33 -10.14
N GLY A 85 9.65 6.80 -8.96
CA GLY A 85 10.97 7.35 -8.67
C GLY A 85 11.93 6.29 -8.15
N THR A 86 13.05 6.74 -7.58
CA THR A 86 14.05 5.83 -6.98
C THR A 86 13.56 5.25 -5.64
N ASP A 87 12.76 6.00 -4.90
CA ASP A 87 12.35 5.72 -3.51
C ASP A 87 10.85 5.95 -3.25
N GLN A 88 10.07 6.30 -4.28
CA GLN A 88 8.66 6.63 -4.15
C GLN A 88 7.86 6.25 -5.40
N GLY A 89 6.60 5.88 -5.19
CA GLY A 89 5.58 5.72 -6.24
C GLY A 89 4.43 6.69 -6.01
N VAL A 90 3.89 7.26 -7.08
CA VAL A 90 2.69 8.11 -7.04
C VAL A 90 1.68 7.56 -8.04
N ASP A 91 0.50 7.21 -7.52
CA ASP A 91 -0.62 6.72 -8.31
C ASP A 91 -1.75 7.73 -8.38
N GLU A 92 -2.25 7.95 -9.59
CA GLU A 92 -3.54 8.55 -9.86
C GLU A 92 -4.54 7.43 -10.17
N MET A 93 -5.69 7.44 -9.51
CA MET A 93 -6.67 6.36 -9.61
C MET A 93 -8.10 6.88 -9.45
N VAL A 94 -9.05 6.15 -10.03
CA VAL A 94 -10.49 6.31 -9.78
C VAL A 94 -10.93 5.18 -8.87
N PHE A 95 -11.47 5.54 -7.70
CA PHE A 95 -12.01 4.60 -6.73
C PHE A 95 -13.54 4.63 -6.81
N THR A 96 -14.16 3.52 -7.22
CA THR A 96 -15.61 3.42 -7.47
C THR A 96 -16.22 2.34 -6.58
N PHE A 97 -17.34 2.67 -5.95
CA PHE A 97 -18.13 1.73 -5.15
C PHE A 97 -19.56 2.25 -4.97
N THR A 98 -20.48 1.37 -4.59
CA THR A 98 -21.83 1.74 -4.16
C THR A 98 -21.90 1.75 -2.64
N HIS A 99 -22.38 2.85 -2.04
CA HIS A 99 -22.61 2.90 -0.60
C HIS A 99 -23.61 1.80 -0.19
N THR A 100 -23.21 0.96 0.76
CA THR A 100 -24.07 0.00 1.43
C THR A 100 -24.56 0.56 2.77
N THR A 101 -25.61 -0.04 3.33
CA THR A 101 -26.18 0.30 4.65
C THR A 101 -25.72 -0.66 5.72
#